data_AF-A0A4Q1UZH7-F1
#
_entry.id   AF-A0A4Q1UZH7-F1
#
_cell.length_a   1.000
_cell.length_b   1.000
_cell.length_c   1.000
_cell.angle_alpha   90.00
_cell.angle_beta   90.00
_cell.angle_gamma   90.00
#
_symmetry.space_group_name_H-M   'P 1'
#
loop_
_entity.id
_entity.type
_entity.pdbx_description
1 polymer ?
#
loop_
_entity_poly.entity_id
_entity_poly.type
_entity_poly.pdbx_seq_one_letter_code
_entity_poly.pdbx_strand_id
1 'polypeptide(L)'
;MAQSKGQEEAAGQAIMSKPSPVLVSWQHESIPSLAAAVVGRPDITPATWPDLDYDSIWLLERDTQNTWRFLQLSQRLLDGDLA
;
A
#
# COMPACT_ATOMS: atom_id res chain seq x y z
N MET A 1 -18.43 -2.75 -4.76
CA MET A 1 -18.00 -4.02 -5.41
C MET A 1 -16.55 -4.27 -5.02
N ALA A 2 -16.13 -5.52 -4.93
CA ALA A 2 -14.75 -5.87 -4.63
C ALA A 2 -13.92 -5.79 -5.92
N GLN A 3 -12.76 -5.14 -5.85
CA GLN A 3 -11.85 -4.99 -7.00
C GLN A 3 -10.85 -6.15 -7.02
N SER A 4 -10.32 -6.46 -8.19
CA SER A 4 -9.35 -7.55 -8.39
C SER A 4 -8.08 -7.06 -9.10
N LYS A 5 -7.06 -7.92 -9.15
CA LYS A 5 -5.83 -7.71 -9.93
C LYS A 5 -6.11 -7.12 -11.32
N GLY A 6 -5.32 -6.12 -11.73
CA GLY A 6 -5.47 -5.41 -12.99
C GLY A 6 -6.45 -4.23 -12.93
N GLN A 7 -7.00 -3.94 -11.75
CA GLN A 7 -7.90 -2.81 -11.50
C GLN A 7 -7.31 -1.82 -10.49
N GLU A 8 -5.98 -1.75 -10.39
CA GLU A 8 -5.25 -0.96 -9.39
C GLU A 8 -5.65 0.52 -9.44
N GLU A 9 -5.87 1.08 -10.62
CA GLU A 9 -6.35 2.46 -10.79
C GLU A 9 -7.74 2.67 -10.17
N ALA A 10 -8.69 1.78 -10.49
CA ALA A 10 -10.05 1.85 -9.96
C ALA A 10 -10.08 1.61 -8.44
N ALA A 11 -9.24 0.69 -7.95
CA ALA A 11 -9.06 0.43 -6.53
C ALA A 11 -8.45 1.64 -5.81
N GLY A 12 -7.44 2.29 -6.38
CA GLY A 12 -6.84 3.52 -5.88
C GLY A 12 -7.87 4.63 -5.72
N GLN A 13 -8.68 4.89 -6.75
CA GLN A 13 -9.77 5.87 -6.68
C GLN A 13 -10.81 5.51 -5.60
N ALA A 14 -11.16 4.22 -5.49
CA ALA A 14 -12.11 3.75 -4.48
C ALA A 14 -11.56 3.92 -3.05
N ILE A 15 -10.26 3.69 -2.83
CA ILE A 15 -9.57 3.94 -1.55
C ILE A 15 -9.59 5.43 -1.23
N MET A 16 -9.24 6.28 -2.20
CA MET A 16 -9.19 7.73 -2.03
C MET A 16 -10.54 8.39 -1.76
N SER A 17 -11.64 7.72 -2.14
CA SER A 17 -13.00 8.17 -1.82
C SER A 17 -13.41 7.93 -0.36
N LYS A 18 -12.64 7.18 0.42
CA LYS A 18 -12.99 6.85 1.81
C LYS A 18 -12.64 8.00 2.75
N PRO A 19 -13.53 8.34 3.71
CA PRO A 19 -13.29 9.43 4.66
C PRO A 19 -12.34 9.05 5.81
N SER A 20 -11.90 7.80 5.88
CA SER A 20 -11.12 7.23 6.98
C SER A 20 -9.98 6.36 6.43
N PRO A 21 -8.94 6.08 7.23
CA PRO A 21 -7.90 5.13 6.84
C PRO A 21 -8.49 3.78 6.40
N VAL A 22 -7.87 3.18 5.37
CA VAL A 22 -8.31 1.93 4.76
C VAL A 22 -7.20 0.89 4.88
N LEU A 23 -7.53 -0.28 5.42
CA LEU A 23 -6.68 -1.46 5.32
C LEU A 23 -6.96 -2.15 3.99
N VAL A 24 -5.91 -2.45 3.23
CA VAL A 24 -6.02 -3.05 1.90
C VAL A 24 -5.21 -4.35 1.87
N SER A 25 -5.86 -5.44 1.50
CA SER A 25 -5.21 -6.70 1.16
C SER A 25 -5.26 -6.85 -0.36
N TRP A 26 -4.10 -7.08 -0.98
CA TRP A 26 -3.98 -7.18 -2.45
C TRP A 26 -3.00 -8.30 -2.83
N GLN A 27 -2.89 -8.59 -4.13
CA GLN A 27 -1.86 -9.52 -4.60
C GLN A 27 -0.48 -8.86 -4.54
N HIS A 28 0.47 -9.55 -3.91
CA HIS A 28 1.83 -9.07 -3.60
C HIS A 28 2.50 -8.31 -4.74
N GLU A 29 2.59 -8.96 -5.90
CA GLU A 29 3.22 -8.43 -7.12
C GLU A 29 2.56 -7.15 -7.66
N SER A 30 1.31 -6.87 -7.28
CA SER A 30 0.54 -5.70 -7.73
C SER A 30 0.43 -4.62 -6.66
N ILE A 31 0.97 -4.83 -5.45
CA ILE A 31 0.93 -3.80 -4.39
C ILE A 31 1.68 -2.53 -4.82
N PRO A 32 2.86 -2.57 -5.46
CA PRO A 32 3.53 -1.35 -5.92
C PRO A 32 2.67 -0.51 -6.88
N SER A 33 2.01 -1.16 -7.85
CA SER A 33 1.12 -0.49 -8.81
C SER A 33 -0.11 0.11 -8.11
N LEU A 34 -0.68 -0.60 -7.14
CA LEU A 34 -1.79 -0.08 -6.34
C LEU A 34 -1.37 1.12 -5.48
N ALA A 35 -0.21 1.05 -4.83
CA ALA A 35 0.30 2.13 -4.00
C ALA A 35 0.55 3.40 -4.84
N ALA A 36 1.14 3.25 -6.03
CA ALA A 36 1.31 4.34 -6.99
C ALA A 36 -0.04 4.94 -7.44
N ALA A 37 -1.06 4.09 -7.66
CA ALA A 37 -2.41 4.55 -8.02
C ALA A 37 -3.11 5.34 -6.90
N VAL A 38 -2.88 4.97 -5.62
CA VAL A 38 -3.40 5.70 -4.45
C VAL A 38 -2.72 7.06 -4.31
N VAL A 39 -1.39 7.09 -4.39
CA VAL A 39 -0.58 8.31 -4.21
C VAL A 39 -0.70 9.25 -5.41
N GLY A 40 -0.99 8.72 -6.59
CA GLY A 40 -1.07 9.47 -7.85
C GLY A 40 0.29 9.90 -8.40
N ARG A 41 1.39 9.50 -7.76
CA ARG A 41 2.76 9.70 -8.24
C ARG A 41 3.63 8.47 -7.92
N PRO A 42 4.31 7.89 -8.92
CA PRO A 42 5.05 6.63 -8.74
C PRO A 42 6.41 6.79 -8.03
N ASP A 43 6.89 8.02 -7.82
CA ASP A 43 8.19 8.33 -7.20
C ASP A 43 8.16 8.31 -5.66
N ILE A 44 6.97 8.30 -5.06
CA ILE A 44 6.80 8.33 -3.59
C ILE A 44 6.81 6.93 -2.98
N THR A 45 6.40 5.92 -3.74
CA THR A 45 6.35 4.52 -3.31
C THR A 45 7.40 3.71 -4.05
N PRO A 46 8.02 2.70 -3.43
CA PRO A 46 8.94 1.82 -4.15
C PRO A 46 8.26 1.16 -5.36
N ALA A 47 8.99 1.04 -6.46
CA ALA A 47 8.50 0.38 -7.67
C ALA A 47 8.39 -1.15 -7.52
N THR A 48 9.03 -1.71 -6.49
CA THR A 48 9.03 -3.14 -6.19
C THR A 48 8.78 -3.37 -4.71
N TRP A 49 8.10 -4.48 -4.42
CA TRP A 49 8.02 -5.06 -3.09
C TRP A 49 8.83 -6.36 -3.13
N PRO A 50 9.79 -6.60 -2.21
CA PRO A 50 10.59 -7.84 -2.24
C PRO A 50 9.72 -9.10 -2.22
N ASP A 51 9.97 -10.06 -3.11
CA ASP A 51 9.12 -11.25 -3.29
C ASP A 51 8.95 -12.12 -2.04
N LEU A 52 9.93 -12.10 -1.13
CA LEU A 52 9.95 -12.89 0.10
C LEU A 52 9.49 -12.11 1.34
N ASP A 53 9.07 -10.85 1.18
CA ASP A 53 8.66 -9.99 2.28
C ASP A 53 7.15 -10.05 2.49
N TYR A 54 6.71 -11.02 3.30
CA TYR A 54 5.30 -11.23 3.65
C TYR A 54 4.91 -10.68 5.02
N ASP A 55 5.84 -10.04 5.73
CA ASP A 55 5.67 -9.56 7.10
C ASP A 55 5.74 -8.03 7.21
N SER A 56 5.91 -7.32 6.09
CA SER A 56 5.82 -5.87 6.08
C SER A 56 4.41 -5.37 5.77
N ILE A 57 4.11 -4.16 6.27
CA ILE A 57 3.03 -3.33 5.75
C ILE A 57 3.62 -2.07 5.13
N TRP A 58 2.98 -1.61 4.05
CA TRP A 58 3.23 -0.30 3.48
C TRP A 58 2.18 0.66 4.01
N LEU A 59 2.62 1.69 4.72
CA LEU A 59 1.78 2.75 5.23
C LEU A 59 1.92 3.98 4.34
N LEU A 60 0.79 4.43 3.78
CA LEU A 60 0.67 5.63 2.96
C LEU A 60 -0.05 6.69 3.78
N GLU A 61 0.68 7.69 4.25
CA GLU A 61 0.12 8.80 5.04
C GLU A 61 -0.07 10.02 4.14
N ARG A 62 -1.25 10.63 4.20
CA ARG A 62 -1.53 11.90 3.53
C ARG A 62 -1.79 12.96 4.59
N ASP A 63 -1.02 14.05 4.55
CA ASP A 63 -1.21 15.18 5.45
C ASP A 63 -2.36 16.11 5.01
N THR A 64 -2.60 17.16 5.79
CA THR A 64 -3.64 18.18 5.49
C THR A 64 -3.32 19.04 4.26
N GLN A 65 -2.09 19.00 3.75
CA GLN A 65 -1.64 19.71 2.55
C GLN A 65 -1.66 18.81 1.30
N ASN A 66 -2.18 17.58 1.40
CA ASN A 66 -2.15 16.54 0.37
C ASN A 66 -0.73 16.06 0.00
N THR A 67 0.22 16.20 0.91
CA THR A 67 1.54 15.59 0.76
C THR A 67 1.48 14.14 1.23
N TRP A 68 2.03 13.24 0.41
CA TRP A 68 2.13 11.84 0.73
C TRP A 68 3.48 11.49 1.34
N ARG A 69 3.44 10.62 2.34
CA ARG A 69 4.60 9.98 2.94
C ARG A 69 4.44 8.46 2.86
N PHE A 70 5.51 7.80 2.47
CA PHE A 70 5.63 6.35 2.48
C PHE A 70 6.41 5.89 3.72
N LEU A 71 5.90 4.87 4.41
CA LEU A 71 6.64 4.11 5.40
C LEU A 71 6.48 2.61 5.12
N GLN A 72 7.55 1.86 5.34
CA GLN A 72 7.49 0.40 5.43
C GLN A 72 7.66 0.01 6.90
N LEU A 73 6.70 -0.74 7.44
CA LEU A 73 6.70 -1.19 8.82
C LEU A 73 6.76 -2.73 8.84
N SER A 74 7.84 -3.30 9.36
CA SER A 74 7.91 -4.74 9.63
C SER A 74 7.00 -5.06 10.82
N GLN A 75 6.11 -6.05 10.64
CA GLN A 75 5.16 -6.46 11.66
C GLN A 75 5.80 -7.40 12.70
N ARG A 76 6.87 -8.11 12.33
CA ARG A 76 7.61 -9.07 13.15
C ARG A 76 6.71 -10.16 13.71
N LEU A 77 5.80 -10.68 12.90
CA LEU A 77 4.77 -11.65 13.32
C LEU A 77 5.17 -13.10 13.07
N LEU A 78 6.38 -13.37 12.55
CA LEU A 78 6.83 -14.72 12.26
C LEU A 78 7.56 -15.34 13.46
N ASP A 79 7.45 -16.67 13.57
CA ASP A 79 8.15 -17.43 14.62
C ASP A 79 9.67 -17.19 14.53
N GLY A 80 10.25 -16.66 15.62
CA GLY A 80 11.67 -16.33 15.71
C GLY A 80 12.00 -14.85 15.60
N ASP A 81 11.01 -13.99 15.30
CA ASP A 81 11.20 -12.55 15.37
C ASP A 81 11.36 -12.06 16.81
N LEU A 82 12.33 -11.18 17.03
CA LEU A 82 12.57 -10.56 18.34
C LEU A 82 11.69 -9.32 18.50
N ALA A 83 10.95 -9.28 19.61
CA ALA A 83 10.15 -8.14 20.05
C ALA A 83 10.98 -6.86 20.20
#